data_AF-A0A943E8D0-F1
#
_entry.id   AF-A0A943E8D0-F1
#
_cell.length_a   1.000
_cell.length_b   1.000
_cell.length_c   1.000
_cell.angle_alpha   90.00
_cell.angle_beta   90.00
_cell.angle_gamma   90.00
#
_symmetry.space_group_name_H-M   'P 1'
#
loop_
_entity.id
_entity.type
_entity.pdbx_description
1 polymer ?
#
loop_
_entity_poly.entity_id
_entity_poly.type
_entity_poly.pdbx_seq_one_letter_code
_entity_poly.pdbx_strand_id
1 'polypeptide(L)' 'MPALLVRDLSEAGKRALAIRAAEHGRSQQAEAKAILEETLLPASDNFITMIRKNAQEVGGIDLELPARHAPRTTGTLL' A
#
# COMPACT_ATOMS: atom_id res chain seq x y z
N MET A 1 -6.40 -7.76 17.11
CA MET A 1 -7.02 -6.50 16.66
C MET A 1 -6.14 -5.36 17.19
N PRO A 2 -5.42 -4.64 16.34
CA PRO A 2 -4.60 -3.50 16.79
C PRO A 2 -5.51 -2.34 17.19
N ALA A 3 -5.18 -1.66 18.29
CA ALA A 3 -5.89 -0.49 18.79
C ALA A 3 -4.89 0.57 19.26
N LEU A 4 -5.22 1.84 19.05
CA LEU A 4 -4.40 2.98 19.43
C LEU A 4 -5.26 3.98 20.22
N LEU A 5 -4.74 4.44 21.35
CA LEU A 5 -5.32 5.54 22.12
C LEU A 5 -4.38 6.75 22.04
N VAL A 6 -4.85 7.85 21.45
CA VAL A 6 -4.13 9.12 21.44
C VAL A 6 -4.56 9.92 22.67
N ARG A 7 -3.65 10.10 23.62
CA ARG A 7 -3.87 10.92 24.82
C ARG A 7 -3.46 12.37 24.55
N ASP A 8 -4.05 13.30 25.29
CA ASP A 8 -3.73 14.73 25.27
C ASP A 8 -3.84 15.37 23.86
N LEU A 9 -4.73 14.84 23.01
CA LEU A 9 -5.04 15.43 21.72
C LEU A 9 -5.68 16.81 21.94
N SER A 10 -5.13 17.84 21.30
CA SER A 10 -5.68 19.18 21.41
C SER A 10 -7.14 19.23 20.96
N GLU A 11 -7.94 20.06 21.63
CA GLU A 11 -9.35 20.27 21.26
C GLU A 11 -9.50 20.75 19.81
N ALA A 12 -8.54 21.55 19.33
CA ALA A 12 -8.48 21.97 17.94
C ALA A 12 -8.26 20.77 17.00
N GLY A 13 -7.33 19.87 17.32
CA GLY A 13 -7.07 18.65 16.55
C GLY A 13 -8.27 17.70 16.51
N LYS A 14 -8.93 17.51 17.66
CA LYS A 14 -10.15 16.70 17.74
C LYS A 14 -11.29 17.27 16.91
N ARG A 15 -11.49 18.60 16.94
CA ARG A 15 -12.49 19.29 16.11
C ARG A 15 -12.18 19.18 14.61
N ALA A 16 -10.92 19.39 14.23
CA ALA A 16 -10.49 19.25 12.84
C ALA A 16 -10.74 17.82 12.31
N LEU A 17 -10.44 16.80 13.11
CA LEU A 17 -10.74 15.40 12.76
C LEU A 17 -12.25 15.17 12.58
N ALA A 18 -13.08 15.72 13.46
CA ALA A 18 -14.54 15.59 13.37
C ALA A 18 -15.11 16.22 12.10
N ILE A 19 -14.64 17.42 11.75
CA ILE A 19 -15.06 18.13 10.53
C ILE A 19 -14.66 17.32 9.30
N ARG A 20 -13.38 16.93 9.19
CA ARG A 20 -12.88 16.15 8.05
C ARG A 20 -13.58 14.81 7.89
N ALA A 21 -13.89 14.13 9.00
CA ALA A 21 -14.65 12.89 8.99
C ALA A 21 -16.07 13.08 8.42
N ALA A 22 -16.75 14.16 8.81
CA ALA A 22 -18.08 14.51 8.29
C ALA A 22 -18.03 14.85 6.79
N GLU A 23 -17.03 15.62 6.36
CA GLU A 23 -16.79 15.94 4.93
C GLU A 23 -16.59 14.68 4.08
N HIS A 24 -15.89 13.67 4.61
CA HIS A 24 -15.67 12.39 3.94
C HIS A 24 -16.79 11.36 4.17
N GLY A 25 -17.86 11.70 4.90
CA GLY A 25 -18.98 10.80 5.17
C GLY A 25 -18.60 9.54 5.97
N ARG A 26 -17.59 9.62 6.84
CA ARG A 26 -17.12 8.49 7.67
C ARG A 26 -17.03 8.83 9.15
N SER A 27 -16.89 7.81 9.99
CA SER A 27 -16.68 8.03 11.43
C SER A 27 -15.31 8.64 11.71
N GLN A 28 -15.15 9.33 12.85
CA GLN A 28 -13.85 9.89 13.27
C GLN A 28 -12.77 8.81 13.39
N GLN A 29 -13.13 7.61 13.83
CA GLN A 29 -12.21 6.48 13.90
C GLN A 29 -11.78 6.03 12.49
N ALA A 30 -12.71 5.95 11.54
CA ALA A 30 -12.39 5.60 10.16
C ALA A 30 -11.52 6.68 9.49
N GLU A 31 -11.76 7.96 9.79
CA GLU A 31 -10.91 9.08 9.37
C GLU A 31 -9.49 8.97 9.95
N ALA A 32 -9.38 8.79 11.28
CA ALA A 32 -8.08 8.66 11.94
C ALA A 32 -7.29 7.47 11.39
N LYS A 33 -7.96 6.33 11.19
CA LYS A 33 -7.35 5.15 10.57
C LYS A 33 -6.81 5.47 9.18
N ALA A 34 -7.62 6.10 8.32
CA ALA A 34 -7.20 6.39 6.96
C ALA A 34 -6.06 7.40 6.88
N ILE A 35 -6.05 8.43 7.74
CA ILE A 35 -4.92 9.37 7.84
C ILE A 35 -3.64 8.62 8.19
N LEU A 36 -3.71 7.73 9.20
CA LEU A 36 -2.57 6.92 9.61
C LEU A 36 -2.11 5.97 8.49
N GLU A 37 -3.03 5.29 7.82
CA GLU A 37 -2.70 4.39 6.71
C GLU A 37 -2.10 5.15 5.52
N GLU A 38 -2.68 6.27 5.10
CA GLU A 38 -2.18 7.12 4.01
C GLU A 38 -0.80 7.70 4.31
N THR A 39 -0.54 8.07 5.57
CA THR A 39 0.71 8.71 5.97
C THR A 39 1.83 7.69 6.21
N LEU A 40 1.51 6.56 6.84
CA LEU A 40 2.49 5.60 7.32
C LEU A 40 2.72 4.45 6.34
N LEU A 41 1.71 4.09 5.55
CA LEU A 41 1.88 3.11 4.48
C LEU A 41 2.26 3.91 3.25
N PRO A 42 3.49 3.76 2.71
CA PRO A 42 3.77 4.27 1.38
C PRO A 42 2.66 3.74 0.48
N ALA A 43 2.10 4.61 -0.39
CA ALA A 43 1.18 4.17 -1.42
C ALA A 43 1.78 2.89 -1.97
N SER A 44 1.12 1.75 -1.73
CA SER A 44 1.60 0.52 -2.31
C SER A 44 1.49 0.78 -3.79
N ASP A 45 2.59 1.19 -4.42
CA ASP A 45 2.76 0.95 -5.83
C ASP A 45 2.62 -0.56 -5.87
N ASN A 46 1.40 -0.99 -6.19
CA ASN A 46 1.09 -2.36 -6.53
C ASN A 46 2.27 -2.81 -7.38
N PHE A 47 2.85 -3.97 -7.09
CA PHE A 47 4.06 -4.42 -7.78
C PHE A 47 3.99 -4.23 -9.31
N ILE A 48 2.77 -4.38 -9.85
CA ILE A 48 2.42 -4.06 -11.24
C ILE A 48 2.61 -2.58 -11.60
N THR A 49 2.13 -1.64 -10.78
CA THR A 49 2.33 -0.19 -10.91
C THR A 49 3.81 0.18 -10.84
N MET A 50 4.56 -0.37 -9.89
CA MET A 50 6.00 -0.13 -9.77
C MET A 50 6.75 -0.60 -11.02
N ILE A 51 6.48 -1.82 -11.49
CA ILE A 51 7.09 -2.35 -12.72
C ILE A 51 6.67 -1.53 -13.95
N ARG A 52 5.40 -1.16 -14.08
CA ARG A 52 4.92 -0.35 -15.21
C ARG A 52 5.59 1.02 -15.26
N LYS A 53 5.71 1.69 -14.11
CA LYS A 53 6.40 2.98 -14.02
C LYS A 53 7.86 2.85 -14.47
N ASN A 54 8.58 1.87 -13.93
CA ASN A 54 9.98 1.64 -14.29
C ASN A 54 10.14 1.27 -15.77
N ALA A 55 9.25 0.44 -16.32
CA ALA A 55 9.25 0.06 -17.73
C ALA A 55 8.97 1.26 -18.65
N GLN A 56 8.07 2.17 -18.27
CA GLN A 56 7.78 3.38 -19.03
C GLN A 56 8.93 4.39 -19.00
N GLU A 57 9.59 4.58 -17.84
CA GLU A 57 10.73 5.50 -17.70
C GLU A 57 11.91 5.12 -18.61
N VAL A 58 12.13 3.83 -18.85
CA VAL A 58 13.21 3.34 -19.72
C VAL A 58 12.78 3.06 -21.17
N GLY A 59 11.51 3.32 -21.52
CA GLY A 59 10.98 3.10 -22.88
C GLY A 59 10.67 1.65 -23.24
N GLY A 60 10.59 0.77 -22.24
CA GLY A 60 10.54 -0.68 -22.38
C GLY A 60 11.92 -1.30 -22.49
N ILE A 61 12.03 -2.58 -22.12
CA ILE A 61 13.26 -3.37 -22.26
C ILE A 61 12.94 -4.59 -23.11
N ASP A 62 13.82 -4.90 -24.06
CA ASP A 62 13.81 -6.18 -24.73
C ASP A 62 14.69 -7.14 -23.93
N LEU A 63 14.10 -8.24 -23.49
CA LEU A 63 14.80 -9.25 -22.69
C LEU A 63 15.07 -10.44 -23.59
N GLU A 64 16.35 -10.77 -23.79
CA GLU A 64 16.69 -12.02 -24.45
C GLU A 64 16.11 -13.19 -23.64
N LEU A 65 15.16 -13.90 -24.26
CA LEU A 65 14.53 -15.04 -23.64
C LEU A 65 15.56 -16.18 -23.57
N PRO A 66 15.85 -16.72 -22.37
CA PRO A 66 16.77 -17.82 -22.25
C PRO A 66 16.22 -19.05 -22.98
N ALA A 67 17.12 -19.86 -23.53
CA ALA A 67 16.75 -21.14 -24.09
C ALA A 67 15.98 -21.98 -23.05
N ARG A 68 14.82 -22.51 -23.44
CA ARG A 68 14.00 -23.30 -22.55
C ARG A 68 14.76 -24.58 -22.17
N HIS A 69 15.05 -24.73 -20.88
CA HIS A 69 15.63 -25.97 -20.35
C HIS A 69 14.52 -27.01 -20.10
N ALA A 70 14.92 -28.28 -20.06
CA ALA A 70 14.04 -29.35 -19.60
C ALA A 70 13.52 -29.01 -18.18
N PRO A 71 12.29 -29.41 -17.82
CA PRO A 71 11.76 -29.20 -16.47
C PRO A 71 12.75 -29.67 -15.42
N ARG A 72 12.89 -28.91 -14.32
CA ARG A 72 13.66 -29.40 -13.18
C ARG A 72 13.00 -30.70 -12.69
N THR A 73 13.78 -31.77 -12.60
CA THR A 73 13.35 -32.99 -11.92
C THR A 73 13.29 -32.70 -10.43
N THR A 74 12.14 -32.27 -9.94
CA THR A 74 11.84 -32.30 -8.50
C THR A 74 11.79 -33.78 -8.13
N GLY A 75 12.64 -34.21 -7.19
CA GLY A 75 12.80 -35.62 -6.85
C GLY A 75 11.48 -36.34 -6.67
N THR A 76 11.32 -37.47 -7.37
CA THR A 76 10.19 -38.38 -7.19
C THR A 76 10.17 -38.84 -5.74
N LEU A 77 9.05 -38.61 -5.05
CA LEU A 77 8.70 -39.33 -3.83
C LEU A 77 8.61 -40.82 -4.17
N LEU A 78 9.63 -41.59 -3.76
CA LEU A 78 9.54 -43.02 -3.49
C LEU A 78 9.78 -43.20 -1.99
#